data_AF-Q2HS67-F1
#
_entry.id   AF-Q2HS67-F1
#
_cell.length_a   1.000
_cell.length_b   1.000
_cell.length_c   1.000
_cell.angle_alpha   90.00
_cell.angle_beta   90.00
_cell.angle_gamma   90.00
#
_symmetry.space_group_name_H-M   'P 1'
#
loop_
_entity.id
_entity.type
_entity.pdbx_description
1 polymer ?
#
loop_
_entity_poly.entity_id
_entity_poly.type
_entity_poly.pdbx_seq_one_letter_code
_entity_poly.pdbx_strand_id
1 'polypeptide(L)'
;MEDTMTLAFFPDELIVEIISRLPVKTLIRFRCLNKSFNTLISDPNFVKIHLKKSERNPHLAVPAYRYAENEPHLLAFPISRLLENSSTTIHYDPCYRLNHSDGSWRVVGSCNGLLCLLDRNTSPAGQRLCLWNPATRKKSKFVLGPRKYTKFFFGYDYLTETYKVIAFRVKLDMGNGNAMVKVLSIGNSSWRNIQCLMLPLYWYQPNNNCTRVHLNGTINWLAVRNYFDKYLNGITVVEYVIVSLDLSTESHTQLLLPQGVDKGPCHQPTLAVLMDCLCFSYDFKRTHYVIWQMKDFGVHESWIQLFKISYQNLFSFNGCVMKFISFKLLPLHLSENGDTLILANDDADKAIVYNCKDNTTAKILITKQIFWRQARGYVESLVSPR
;
A
#
# COMPACT_ATOMS: atom_id res chain seq x y z
N MET A 1 2.59 20.17 57.92
CA MET A 1 1.81 19.01 57.44
C MET A 1 2.24 18.78 56.02
N GLU A 2 3.05 17.74 55.81
CA GLU A 2 3.45 17.28 54.49
C GLU A 2 2.24 16.64 53.81
N ASP A 3 1.81 17.22 52.69
CA ASP A 3 0.90 16.56 51.77
C ASP A 3 1.65 15.39 51.13
N THR A 4 1.52 14.22 51.74
CA THR A 4 1.88 12.94 51.14
C THR A 4 0.88 12.67 50.03
N MET A 5 1.18 13.20 48.84
CA MET A 5 0.47 12.87 47.62
C MET A 5 0.70 11.38 47.34
N THR A 6 -0.23 10.53 47.78
CA THR A 6 -0.24 9.11 47.46
C THR A 6 -0.22 8.97 45.95
N LEU A 7 0.95 8.62 45.39
CA LEU A 7 1.07 8.21 44.00
C LEU A 7 0.11 7.04 43.81
N ALA A 8 -0.98 7.25 43.06
CA ALA A 8 -1.86 6.19 42.64
C ALA A 8 -1.02 5.18 41.83
N PHE A 9 -0.70 4.04 42.43
CA PHE A 9 -0.05 2.93 41.75
C PHE A 9 -1.09 2.28 40.84
N PHE A 10 -1.06 2.62 39.56
CA PHE A 10 -1.81 1.89 38.55
C PHE A 10 -1.14 0.52 38.34
N PRO A 11 -1.91 -0.58 38.25
CA PRO A 11 -1.40 -1.87 37.78
C PRO A 11 -0.68 -1.71 36.43
N ASP A 12 0.43 -2.44 36.25
CA ASP A 12 1.25 -2.37 35.03
C ASP A 12 0.42 -2.61 33.75
N GLU A 13 -0.58 -3.49 33.82
CA GLU A 13 -1.50 -3.78 32.72
C GLU A 13 -2.32 -2.55 32.28
N LEU A 14 -2.81 -1.76 33.25
CA LEU A 14 -3.55 -0.53 32.94
C LEU A 14 -2.62 0.55 32.37
N ILE A 15 -1.39 0.61 32.88
CA ILE A 15 -0.36 1.50 32.35
C ILE A 15 -0.08 1.15 30.88
N VAL A 16 0.13 -0.13 30.57
CA VAL A 16 0.30 -0.63 29.18
C VAL A 16 -0.90 -0.26 28.32
N GLU A 17 -2.12 -0.50 28.80
CA GLU A 17 -3.37 -0.24 28.08
C GLU A 17 -3.56 1.24 27.73
N ILE A 18 -3.24 2.13 28.67
CA ILE A 18 -3.32 3.60 28.49
C ILE A 18 -2.21 4.07 27.53
N ILE A 19 -0.97 3.71 27.81
CA ILE A 19 0.19 4.18 27.03
C ILE A 19 0.10 3.68 25.58
N SER A 20 -0.35 2.45 25.35
CA SER A 20 -0.46 1.89 24.00
C SER A 20 -1.54 2.57 23.12
N ARG A 21 -2.37 3.47 23.66
CA ARG A 21 -3.29 4.31 22.88
C ARG A 21 -2.68 5.64 22.45
N LEU A 22 -1.48 5.98 22.96
CA LEU A 22 -0.84 7.25 22.65
C LEU A 22 -0.21 7.25 21.25
N PRO A 23 -0.17 8.41 20.56
CA PRO A 23 0.54 8.55 19.29
C PRO A 23 2.03 8.23 19.41
N VAL A 24 2.63 7.71 18.34
CA VAL A 24 4.05 7.33 18.31
C VAL A 24 4.97 8.50 18.71
N LYS A 25 4.65 9.72 18.25
CA LYS A 25 5.39 10.93 18.60
C LYS A 25 5.47 11.18 20.11
N THR A 26 4.37 10.94 20.83
CA THR A 26 4.31 11.07 22.30
C THR A 26 5.13 9.96 22.96
N LEU A 27 4.99 8.73 22.49
CA LEU A 27 5.72 7.58 23.02
C LEU A 27 7.24 7.72 22.88
N ILE A 28 7.72 8.25 21.75
CA ILE A 28 9.15 8.52 21.56
C ILE A 28 9.65 9.56 22.57
N ARG A 29 8.84 10.57 22.92
CA ARG A 29 9.21 11.53 23.97
C ARG A 29 9.22 10.89 25.35
N PHE A 30 8.28 9.97 25.62
CA PHE A 30 8.21 9.26 26.91
C PHE A 30 9.43 8.39 27.18
N ARG A 31 10.09 7.85 26.14
CA ARG A 31 11.37 7.16 26.29
C ARG A 31 12.45 8.01 26.95
N CYS A 32 12.36 9.35 26.86
CA CYS A 32 13.32 10.27 27.48
C CYS A 32 12.99 10.59 28.95
N LEU A 33 11.83 10.16 29.47
CA LEU A 33 11.41 10.49 30.84
C LEU A 33 12.12 9.64 31.88
N ASN A 34 12.13 8.31 31.71
CA ASN A 34 12.85 7.38 32.59
C ASN A 34 13.13 6.02 31.92
N LYS A 35 13.92 5.17 32.61
CA LYS A 35 14.28 3.83 32.12
C LYS A 35 13.08 2.91 31.94
N SER A 36 12.10 2.95 32.86
CA SER A 36 10.92 2.08 32.81
C SER A 36 10.08 2.32 31.56
N PHE A 37 9.78 3.59 31.22
CA PHE A 37 9.10 3.93 29.96
C PHE A 37 9.93 3.54 28.75
N ASN A 38 11.26 3.75 28.80
CA ASN A 38 12.11 3.35 27.68
C ASN A 38 12.10 1.83 27.44
N THR A 39 12.17 1.03 28.50
CA THR A 39 12.07 -0.43 28.45
C THR A 39 10.70 -0.86 27.94
N LEU A 40 9.61 -0.35 28.52
CA LEU A 40 8.24 -0.67 28.12
C LEU A 40 8.00 -0.37 26.63
N ILE A 41 8.36 0.83 26.17
CA ILE A 41 8.09 1.26 24.79
C ILE A 41 9.02 0.55 23.79
N SER A 42 10.11 -0.07 24.26
CA SER A 42 11.02 -0.87 23.44
C SER A 42 10.70 -2.37 23.47
N ASP A 43 9.81 -2.81 24.36
CA ASP A 43 9.38 -4.19 24.47
C ASP A 43 8.61 -4.65 23.20
N PRO A 44 8.98 -5.80 22.59
CA PRO A 44 8.32 -6.30 21.38
C PRO A 44 6.82 -6.55 21.54
N ASN A 45 6.35 -6.99 22.72
CA ASN A 45 4.92 -7.23 22.95
C ASN A 45 4.17 -5.90 23.02
N PHE A 46 4.72 -4.90 23.70
CA PHE A 46 4.17 -3.54 23.69
C PHE A 46 4.08 -2.98 22.27
N VAL A 47 5.12 -3.18 21.44
CA VAL A 47 5.10 -2.76 20.03
C VAL A 47 3.99 -3.45 19.23
N LYS A 48 3.78 -4.76 19.43
CA LYS A 48 2.68 -5.52 18.79
C LYS A 48 1.30 -5.01 19.23
N ILE A 49 1.11 -4.76 20.53
CA ILE A 49 -0.14 -4.21 21.09
C ILE A 49 -0.42 -2.82 20.52
N HIS A 50 0.59 -1.94 20.53
CA HIS A 50 0.50 -0.58 19.99
C HIS A 50 0.19 -0.58 18.49
N LEU A 51 0.84 -1.45 17.71
CA LEU A 51 0.58 -1.59 16.28
C LEU A 51 -0.88 -1.96 16.01
N LYS A 52 -1.41 -2.98 16.69
CA LYS A 52 -2.81 -3.42 16.55
C LYS A 52 -3.81 -2.31 16.90
N LYS A 53 -3.50 -1.46 17.87
CA LYS A 53 -4.35 -0.29 18.20
C LYS A 53 -4.24 0.81 17.15
N SER A 54 -3.06 1.00 16.59
CA SER A 54 -2.79 2.03 15.59
C SER A 54 -3.51 1.76 14.26
N GLU A 55 -3.81 0.50 13.93
CA GLU A 55 -4.59 0.11 12.74
C GLU A 55 -5.98 0.78 12.68
N ARG A 56 -6.55 1.17 13.83
CA ARG A 56 -7.81 1.93 13.94
C ARG A 56 -7.68 3.41 13.58
N ASN A 57 -6.46 3.91 13.42
CA ASN A 57 -6.19 5.27 12.98
C ASN A 57 -5.31 5.23 11.72
N PRO A 58 -5.86 4.75 10.58
CA PRO A 58 -5.10 4.57 9.38
C PRO A 58 -4.69 5.93 8.79
N HIS A 59 -3.52 5.93 8.19
CA HIS A 59 -2.90 7.07 7.53
C HIS A 59 -2.69 6.74 6.06
N LEU A 60 -2.51 7.77 5.24
CA LEU A 60 -1.96 7.63 3.91
C LEU A 60 -0.53 8.14 3.89
N ALA A 61 0.37 7.31 3.36
CA ALA A 61 1.72 7.69 3.01
C ALA A 61 1.76 8.02 1.52
N VAL A 62 1.92 9.30 1.17
CA VAL A 62 1.88 9.77 -0.21
C VAL A 62 3.16 10.50 -0.58
N PRO A 63 3.87 10.07 -1.64
CA PRO A 63 5.00 10.81 -2.17
C PRO A 63 4.57 12.20 -2.67
N ALA A 64 5.36 13.21 -2.34
CA ALA A 64 5.15 14.59 -2.76
C ALA A 64 6.45 15.17 -3.33
N TYR A 65 6.31 16.15 -4.23
CA TYR A 65 7.44 16.88 -4.79
C TYR A 65 7.29 18.37 -4.50
N ARG A 66 8.39 19.02 -4.13
CA ARG A 66 8.43 20.47 -3.96
C ARG A 66 9.43 21.07 -4.94
N TYR A 67 8.95 21.71 -6.00
CA TYR A 67 9.80 22.34 -7.01
C TYR A 67 10.79 23.35 -6.42
N ALA A 68 10.37 24.14 -5.43
CA ALA A 68 11.20 25.18 -4.83
C ALA A 68 12.42 24.64 -4.06
N GLU A 69 12.32 23.45 -3.46
CA GLU A 69 13.40 22.84 -2.67
C GLU A 69 14.11 21.74 -3.48
N ASN A 70 13.57 21.39 -4.66
CA ASN A 70 13.97 20.24 -5.47
C ASN A 70 13.88 18.88 -4.74
N GLU A 71 13.33 18.80 -3.52
CA GLU A 71 13.40 17.62 -2.62
C GLU A 71 12.20 16.67 -2.72
N PRO A 72 12.43 15.34 -2.81
CA PRO A 72 11.38 14.35 -2.67
C PRO A 72 10.95 14.27 -1.20
N HIS A 73 9.64 14.21 -0.97
CA HIS A 73 9.09 14.11 0.37
C HIS A 73 8.07 12.99 0.46
N LEU A 74 7.84 12.54 1.68
CA LEU A 74 6.69 11.72 2.02
C LEU A 74 5.77 12.53 2.92
N LEU A 75 4.50 12.60 2.55
CA LEU A 75 3.45 13.09 3.44
C LEU A 75 2.77 11.87 4.07
N ALA A 76 2.79 11.80 5.40
CA ALA A 76 1.99 10.86 6.17
C ALA A 76 0.94 11.65 6.94
N PHE A 77 -0.34 11.32 6.76
CA PHE A 77 -1.43 12.02 7.43
C PHE A 77 -2.62 11.07 7.67
N PRO A 78 -3.38 11.30 8.76
CA PRO A 78 -4.52 10.44 9.10
C PRO A 78 -5.62 10.57 8.06
N ILE A 79 -6.26 9.45 7.74
CA ILE A 79 -7.35 9.40 6.76
C ILE A 79 -8.57 10.18 7.24
N SER A 80 -8.84 10.21 8.55
CA SER A 80 -9.95 10.97 9.13
C SER A 80 -9.97 12.44 8.67
N ARG A 81 -8.80 13.07 8.49
CA ARG A 81 -8.72 14.45 7.97
C ARG A 81 -9.25 14.60 6.55
N LEU A 82 -9.10 13.58 5.70
CA LEU A 82 -9.68 13.60 4.35
C LEU A 82 -11.19 13.40 4.38
N LEU A 83 -11.70 12.67 5.38
CA LEU A 83 -13.12 12.40 5.55
C LEU A 83 -13.87 13.59 6.14
N GLU A 84 -13.25 14.31 7.09
CA GLU A 84 -13.85 15.47 7.76
C GLU A 84 -13.89 16.70 6.86
N ASN A 85 -12.85 16.94 6.04
CA ASN A 85 -12.79 18.12 5.17
C ASN A 85 -11.98 17.85 3.90
N SER A 86 -12.67 17.85 2.75
CA SER A 86 -12.06 17.61 1.43
C SER A 86 -11.10 18.73 0.99
N SER A 87 -11.15 19.91 1.62
CA SER A 87 -10.24 21.03 1.39
C SER A 87 -9.31 21.24 2.58
N THR A 88 -8.59 20.20 2.98
CA THR A 88 -7.62 20.28 4.09
C THR A 88 -6.23 20.67 3.60
N THR A 89 -5.65 21.70 4.21
CA THR A 89 -4.22 22.01 4.03
C THR A 89 -3.38 21.03 4.83
N ILE A 90 -2.71 20.11 4.14
CA ILE A 90 -1.79 19.16 4.78
C ILE A 90 -0.44 19.85 4.99
N HIS A 91 -0.13 20.17 6.25
CA HIS A 91 1.16 20.71 6.62
C HIS A 91 2.27 19.68 6.46
N TYR A 92 3.46 20.18 6.14
CA TYR A 92 4.64 19.35 6.05
C TYR A 92 5.17 19.08 7.46
N ASP A 93 5.44 17.83 7.80
CA ASP A 93 6.27 17.53 8.97
C ASP A 93 7.72 17.37 8.49
N PRO A 94 8.65 18.25 8.91
CA PRO A 94 10.08 18.10 8.63
C PRO A 94 10.65 16.75 9.06
N CYS A 95 9.99 16.04 9.97
CA CYS A 95 10.37 14.70 10.39
C CYS A 95 10.23 13.64 9.28
N TYR A 96 9.43 13.90 8.23
CA TYR A 96 9.21 12.98 7.10
C TYR A 96 10.05 13.33 5.86
N ARG A 97 11.20 13.98 6.08
CA ARG A 97 12.21 14.30 5.06
C ARG A 97 12.92 13.05 4.54
N LEU A 98 12.97 12.93 3.21
CA LEU A 98 13.88 12.02 2.52
C LEU A 98 15.00 12.86 1.90
N ASN A 99 16.14 12.93 2.56
CA ASN A 99 17.29 13.70 2.05
C ASN A 99 17.78 13.12 0.72
N HIS A 100 18.06 14.01 -0.24
CA HIS A 100 18.64 13.63 -1.55
C HIS A 100 20.00 12.95 -1.46
N SER A 101 20.79 13.29 -0.43
CA SER A 101 22.05 12.61 -0.14
C SER A 101 21.88 11.10 -0.04
N ASP A 102 20.68 10.63 0.32
CA ASP A 102 20.38 9.22 0.48
C ASP A 102 19.98 8.57 -0.87
N GLY A 103 19.46 9.33 -1.83
CA GLY A 103 18.98 8.87 -3.14
C GLY A 103 17.60 9.43 -3.54
N SER A 104 17.12 9.07 -4.72
CA SER A 104 15.77 9.43 -5.19
C SER A 104 14.81 8.28 -4.90
N TRP A 105 13.83 8.44 -4.01
CA TRP A 105 13.11 7.28 -3.46
C TRP A 105 11.78 6.96 -4.18
N ARG A 106 11.41 5.69 -4.18
CA ARG A 106 10.08 5.16 -4.53
C ARG A 106 9.60 4.26 -3.40
N VAL A 107 8.34 4.42 -2.97
CA VAL A 107 7.73 3.49 -2.01
C VAL A 107 7.32 2.21 -2.74
N VAL A 108 7.94 1.11 -2.34
CA VAL A 108 7.71 -0.24 -2.88
C VAL A 108 6.39 -0.81 -2.34
N GLY A 109 6.18 -0.66 -1.04
CA GLY A 109 5.02 -1.11 -0.27
C GLY A 109 5.10 -0.62 1.18
N SER A 110 4.01 -0.82 1.92
CA SER A 110 3.94 -0.56 3.36
C SER A 110 3.42 -1.81 4.07
N CYS A 111 3.92 -2.07 5.28
CA CYS A 111 3.45 -3.15 6.13
C CYS A 111 3.81 -2.82 7.58
N ASN A 112 2.88 -2.97 8.53
CA ASN A 112 3.10 -2.79 9.97
C ASN A 112 3.75 -1.43 10.36
N GLY A 113 3.45 -0.37 9.60
CA GLY A 113 4.05 0.97 9.77
C GLY A 113 5.50 1.11 9.30
N LEU A 114 6.04 0.10 8.61
CA LEU A 114 7.26 0.23 7.83
C LEU A 114 6.94 0.53 6.37
N LEU A 115 7.79 1.33 5.75
CA LEU A 115 7.82 1.57 4.32
C LEU A 115 9.08 0.93 3.73
N CYS A 116 8.92 0.12 2.70
CA CYS A 116 10.05 -0.33 1.91
C CYS A 116 10.34 0.72 0.82
N LEU A 117 11.52 1.31 0.85
CA LEU A 117 11.97 2.33 -0.07
C LEU A 117 12.95 1.73 -1.08
N LEU A 118 12.78 2.07 -2.35
CA LEU A 118 13.68 1.74 -3.45
C LEU A 118 14.34 3.02 -3.94
N ASP A 119 15.67 3.01 -4.03
CA ASP A 119 16.43 4.05 -4.70
C ASP A 119 16.22 3.95 -6.21
N ARG A 120 15.73 5.03 -6.81
CA ARG A 120 15.53 5.19 -8.25
C ARG A 120 16.87 5.36 -8.94
N ASN A 121 17.90 5.84 -8.24
CA ASN A 121 19.25 5.93 -8.78
C ASN A 121 19.82 4.51 -8.86
N THR A 122 19.95 4.01 -10.09
CA THR A 122 20.53 2.69 -10.31
C THR A 122 22.04 2.75 -10.14
N SER A 123 22.56 2.09 -9.12
CA SER A 123 24.02 1.86 -9.01
C SER A 123 24.45 0.73 -9.96
N PRO A 124 25.71 0.70 -10.42
CA PRO A 124 26.26 -0.45 -11.15
C PRO A 124 26.20 -1.76 -10.35
N ALA A 125 26.24 -1.65 -9.01
CA ALA A 125 26.17 -2.78 -8.09
C ALA A 125 24.77 -3.39 -7.94
N GLY A 126 23.70 -2.61 -8.20
CA GLY A 126 22.31 -3.06 -8.04
C GLY A 126 21.36 -1.94 -7.65
N GLN A 127 20.12 -2.31 -7.36
CA GLN A 127 19.09 -1.40 -6.84
C GLN A 127 19.16 -1.35 -5.32
N ARG A 128 19.21 -0.17 -4.70
CA ARG A 128 19.31 -0.05 -3.24
C ARG A 128 17.91 -0.03 -2.61
N LEU A 129 17.73 -0.84 -1.58
CA LEU A 129 16.49 -0.92 -0.81
C LEU A 129 16.78 -0.62 0.66
N CYS A 130 15.86 0.04 1.35
CA CYS A 130 15.87 0.10 2.81
C CYS A 130 14.44 0.08 3.36
N LEU A 131 14.31 -0.29 4.62
CA LEU A 131 13.10 -0.07 5.38
C LEU A 131 13.19 1.26 6.11
N TRP A 132 12.09 1.99 6.13
CA TRP A 132 11.96 3.24 6.87
C TRP A 132 10.71 3.19 7.72
N ASN A 133 10.85 3.53 8.99
CA ASN A 133 9.71 3.89 9.84
C ASN A 133 9.68 5.43 9.92
N PRO A 134 8.75 6.09 9.21
CA PRO A 134 8.61 7.53 9.28
C PRO A 134 8.36 8.01 10.71
N ALA A 135 7.43 7.38 11.44
CA ALA A 135 6.99 7.84 12.76
C ALA A 135 8.11 7.79 13.81
N THR A 136 9.01 6.80 13.73
CA THR A 136 10.20 6.72 14.59
C THR A 136 11.46 7.35 14.01
N ARG A 137 11.40 7.81 12.75
CA ARG A 137 12.53 8.37 11.98
C ARG A 137 13.72 7.43 11.83
N LYS A 138 13.52 6.11 12.00
CA LYS A 138 14.58 5.10 11.88
C LYS A 138 14.58 4.50 10.47
N LYS A 139 15.78 4.27 9.92
CA LYS A 139 15.99 3.53 8.66
C LYS A 139 16.83 2.28 8.91
N SER A 140 16.60 1.24 8.12
CA SER A 140 17.47 0.07 8.05
C SER A 140 18.77 0.41 7.32
N LYS A 141 19.77 -0.49 7.41
CA LYS A 141 20.87 -0.50 6.45
C LYS A 141 20.35 -0.78 5.04
N PHE A 142 21.08 -0.30 4.03
CA PHE A 142 20.74 -0.59 2.64
C PHE A 142 21.04 -2.04 2.30
N VAL A 143 20.14 -2.65 1.54
CA VAL A 143 20.34 -3.94 0.91
C VAL A 143 20.40 -3.75 -0.60
N LEU A 144 21.35 -4.43 -1.25
CA LEU A 144 21.46 -4.44 -2.70
C LEU A 144 20.51 -5.49 -3.28
N GLY A 145 19.53 -5.02 -4.03
CA GLY A 145 18.62 -5.82 -4.82
C GLY A 145 19.16 -6.16 -6.21
N PRO A 146 18.58 -7.18 -6.86
CA PRO A 146 18.88 -7.52 -8.25
C PRO A 146 18.73 -6.33 -9.22
N ARG A 147 19.46 -6.40 -10.34
CA ARG A 147 19.64 -5.31 -11.33
C ARG A 147 18.36 -4.93 -12.10
N LYS A 148 18.50 -3.96 -13.03
CA LYS A 148 17.46 -3.26 -13.81
C LYS A 148 16.30 -4.15 -14.28
N TYR A 149 15.11 -3.52 -14.35
CA TYR A 149 13.80 -4.11 -14.72
C TYR A 149 13.19 -5.06 -13.67
N THR A 150 13.73 -5.08 -12.46
CA THR A 150 13.12 -5.78 -11.34
C THR A 150 11.97 -4.96 -10.73
N LYS A 151 10.83 -5.60 -10.46
CA LYS A 151 9.77 -5.04 -9.62
C LYS A 151 9.90 -5.63 -8.22
N PHE A 152 9.78 -4.78 -7.21
CA PHE A 152 9.84 -5.21 -5.82
C PHE A 152 8.47 -5.18 -5.19
N PHE A 153 8.19 -6.18 -4.36
CA PHE A 153 7.05 -6.24 -3.45
C PHE A 153 7.58 -6.39 -2.03
N PHE A 154 6.79 -5.95 -1.06
CA PHE A 154 7.16 -5.94 0.35
C PHE A 154 5.99 -6.45 1.18
N GLY A 155 6.29 -7.26 2.19
CA GLY A 155 5.30 -7.76 3.12
C GLY A 155 5.94 -8.38 4.36
N TYR A 156 5.08 -8.86 5.25
CA TYR A 156 5.46 -9.50 6.49
C TYR A 156 5.07 -10.97 6.47
N ASP A 157 6.02 -11.82 6.86
CA ASP A 157 5.84 -13.25 7.09
C ASP A 157 5.52 -13.44 8.57
N TYR A 158 4.28 -13.82 8.86
CA TYR A 158 3.80 -14.01 10.23
C TYR A 158 4.36 -15.27 10.90
N LEU A 159 4.80 -16.28 10.13
CA LEU A 159 5.34 -17.51 10.69
C LEU A 159 6.77 -17.29 11.20
N THR A 160 7.60 -16.61 10.41
CA THR A 160 8.99 -16.31 10.80
C THR A 160 9.11 -14.99 11.58
N GLU A 161 8.02 -14.23 11.69
CA GLU A 161 7.97 -12.88 12.24
C GLU A 161 8.97 -11.90 11.57
N THR A 162 9.31 -12.12 10.29
CA THR A 162 10.25 -11.30 9.53
C THR A 162 9.60 -10.58 8.36
N TYR A 163 10.20 -9.47 7.94
CA TYR A 163 9.81 -8.80 6.71
C TYR A 163 10.50 -9.43 5.51
N LYS A 164 9.77 -9.57 4.40
CA LYS A 164 10.31 -10.07 3.13
C LYS A 164 10.15 -9.06 2.01
N VAL A 165 11.17 -8.99 1.16
CA VAL A 165 11.15 -8.26 -0.11
C VAL A 165 11.23 -9.27 -1.23
N ILE A 166 10.26 -9.22 -2.15
CA ILE A 166 10.21 -10.08 -3.32
C ILE A 166 10.61 -9.27 -4.54
N ALA A 167 11.50 -9.82 -5.35
CA ALA A 167 12.01 -9.23 -6.58
C ALA A 167 11.58 -10.08 -7.77
N PHE A 168 10.79 -9.49 -8.67
CA PHE A 168 10.37 -10.11 -9.91
C PHE A 168 11.17 -9.54 -11.07
N ARG A 169 11.89 -10.40 -11.77
CA ARG A 169 12.58 -10.07 -13.01
C ARG A 169 12.05 -10.97 -14.12
N VAL A 170 11.53 -10.35 -15.17
CA VAL A 170 11.15 -11.08 -16.39
C VAL A 170 12.30 -11.02 -17.36
N LYS A 171 12.74 -12.19 -17.84
CA LYS A 171 13.56 -12.31 -19.05
C LYS A 171 12.62 -12.65 -20.20
N LEU A 172 12.57 -11.77 -21.18
CA LEU A 172 11.86 -12.04 -22.43
C LEU A 172 12.89 -12.61 -23.39
N ASP A 173 12.85 -13.92 -23.64
CA ASP A 173 13.53 -14.52 -24.78
C ASP A 173 12.50 -14.63 -25.92
N MET A 174 12.94 -14.49 -27.17
CA MET A 174 12.04 -14.50 -28.34
C MET A 174 11.20 -15.79 -28.38
N GLY A 175 9.95 -15.71 -27.93
CA GLY A 175 8.98 -16.81 -27.89
C GLY A 175 8.77 -17.48 -26.52
N ASN A 176 9.56 -17.17 -25.49
CA ASN A 176 9.32 -17.72 -24.15
C ASN A 176 9.71 -16.73 -23.03
N GLY A 177 8.75 -16.41 -22.16
CA GLY A 177 8.98 -15.51 -21.03
C GLY A 177 9.44 -16.27 -19.80
N ASN A 178 10.73 -16.24 -19.49
CA ASN A 178 11.25 -16.85 -18.26
C ASN A 178 11.22 -15.86 -17.08
N ALA A 179 10.50 -16.26 -16.04
CA ALA A 179 10.36 -15.56 -14.77
C ALA A 179 11.52 -15.89 -13.83
N MET A 180 12.17 -14.88 -13.27
CA MET A 180 12.99 -15.07 -12.07
C MET A 180 12.36 -14.33 -10.92
N VAL A 181 11.99 -15.09 -9.88
CA VAL A 181 11.52 -14.52 -8.63
C VAL A 181 12.57 -14.77 -7.56
N LYS A 182 12.97 -13.71 -6.88
CA LYS A 182 13.89 -13.76 -5.76
C LYS A 182 13.22 -13.24 -4.51
N VAL A 183 13.54 -13.84 -3.38
CA VAL A 183 13.10 -13.39 -2.06
C VAL A 183 14.31 -13.02 -1.22
N LEU A 184 14.14 -11.97 -0.44
CA LEU A 184 15.05 -11.53 0.61
C LEU A 184 14.23 -11.42 1.90
N SER A 185 14.61 -12.18 2.92
CA SER A 185 14.18 -11.89 4.29
C SER A 185 15.07 -10.79 4.86
N ILE A 186 14.47 -9.75 5.40
CA ILE A 186 15.19 -8.66 6.07
C ILE A 186 15.81 -9.23 7.36
N GLY A 187 17.11 -9.00 7.52
CA GLY A 187 17.95 -9.67 8.52
C GLY A 187 18.88 -10.73 7.92
N ASN A 188 18.53 -11.31 6.76
CA ASN A 188 19.42 -12.18 6.00
C ASN A 188 20.27 -11.37 5.01
N SER A 189 21.46 -11.88 4.68
CA SER A 189 22.44 -11.18 3.83
C SER A 189 22.32 -11.51 2.33
N SER A 190 21.48 -12.46 1.94
CA SER A 190 21.44 -12.95 0.55
C SER A 190 20.03 -13.11 -0.02
N TRP A 191 19.91 -12.80 -1.31
CA TRP A 191 18.74 -13.11 -2.12
C TRP A 191 18.78 -14.56 -2.55
N ARG A 192 17.64 -15.24 -2.48
CA ARG A 192 17.49 -16.61 -2.99
C ARG A 192 16.39 -16.71 -4.02
N ASN A 193 16.51 -17.67 -4.92
CA ASN A 193 15.54 -17.91 -5.98
C ASN A 193 14.36 -18.72 -5.42
N ILE A 194 13.15 -18.40 -5.89
CA ILE A 194 11.95 -19.20 -5.66
C ILE A 194 11.27 -19.47 -6.99
N GLN A 195 10.52 -20.56 -7.06
CA GLN A 195 9.76 -20.93 -8.26
C GLN A 195 8.43 -20.18 -8.28
N CYS A 196 8.15 -19.48 -9.39
CA CYS A 196 6.86 -18.84 -9.61
C CYS A 196 6.48 -19.01 -11.08
N LEU A 197 5.39 -19.74 -11.33
CA LEU A 197 5.01 -20.17 -12.67
C LEU A 197 4.21 -19.10 -13.43
N MET A 198 3.76 -18.04 -12.75
CA MET A 198 3.04 -16.94 -13.38
C MET A 198 3.60 -15.60 -12.99
N LEU A 199 3.78 -14.77 -14.00
CA LEU A 199 4.34 -13.44 -13.84
C LEU A 199 3.26 -12.39 -13.67
N PRO A 200 3.53 -11.34 -12.87
CA PRO A 200 2.77 -10.10 -12.96
C PRO A 200 2.66 -9.62 -14.40
N LEU A 201 1.65 -8.82 -14.71
CA LEU A 201 1.54 -8.21 -16.03
C LEU A 201 2.69 -7.26 -16.34
N TYR A 202 3.38 -7.49 -17.46
CA TYR A 202 4.48 -6.66 -17.94
C TYR A 202 4.27 -6.21 -19.39
N TRP A 203 3.69 -5.02 -19.59
CA TRP A 203 4.14 -4.18 -20.72
C TRP A 203 3.87 -2.66 -20.54
N TYR A 204 4.86 -1.89 -21.03
CA TYR A 204 4.96 -0.46 -21.39
C TYR A 204 4.99 0.71 -20.41
N GLN A 205 4.91 0.61 -19.08
CA GLN A 205 5.13 1.82 -18.27
C GLN A 205 5.97 1.58 -17.00
N PRO A 206 7.20 2.14 -16.92
CA PRO A 206 7.98 2.25 -15.67
C PRO A 206 7.18 2.89 -14.51
N ASN A 207 6.14 3.63 -14.88
CA ASN A 207 5.23 4.37 -14.03
C ASN A 207 3.88 3.69 -13.77
N ASN A 208 3.54 2.57 -14.45
CA ASN A 208 2.35 1.81 -14.07
C ASN A 208 2.67 1.07 -12.77
N ASN A 209 1.95 1.44 -11.72
CA ASN A 209 1.84 0.64 -10.52
C ASN A 209 0.92 -0.54 -10.87
N CYS A 210 1.49 -1.68 -11.30
CA CYS A 210 0.74 -2.94 -11.24
C CYS A 210 0.21 -3.04 -9.81
N THR A 211 -1.11 -3.08 -9.69
CA THR A 211 -1.78 -3.15 -8.40
C THR A 211 -1.41 -4.46 -7.73
N ARG A 212 -0.90 -4.28 -6.52
CA ARG A 212 -0.33 -5.33 -5.69
C ARG A 212 -0.60 -4.99 -4.26
N VAL A 213 -0.96 -5.98 -3.49
CA VAL A 213 -1.38 -5.77 -2.11
C VAL A 213 -0.85 -6.89 -1.22
N HIS A 214 -0.39 -6.51 -0.04
CA HIS A 214 -0.12 -7.44 1.03
C HIS A 214 -1.41 -7.62 1.83
N LEU A 215 -1.79 -8.88 2.08
CA LEU A 215 -2.95 -9.23 2.90
C LEU A 215 -2.69 -10.58 3.56
N ASN A 216 -2.87 -10.67 4.88
CA ASN A 216 -2.76 -11.92 5.66
C ASN A 216 -1.50 -12.74 5.36
N GLY A 217 -0.34 -12.09 5.23
CA GLY A 217 0.93 -12.77 5.01
C GLY A 217 1.18 -13.17 3.56
N THR A 218 0.26 -12.82 2.67
CA THR A 218 0.37 -13.08 1.22
C THR A 218 0.59 -11.79 0.46
N ILE A 219 1.29 -11.87 -0.68
CA ILE A 219 1.37 -10.79 -1.66
C ILE A 219 0.54 -11.19 -2.86
N ASN A 220 -0.44 -10.35 -3.19
CA ASN A 220 -1.42 -10.59 -4.25
C ASN A 220 -1.20 -9.61 -5.40
N TRP A 221 -1.20 -10.10 -6.64
CA TRP A 221 -1.09 -9.25 -7.83
C TRP A 221 -1.89 -9.82 -9.01
N LEU A 222 -2.17 -8.97 -10.00
CA LEU A 222 -2.81 -9.38 -11.24
C LEU A 222 -1.81 -9.93 -12.26
N ALA A 223 -2.15 -11.05 -12.86
CA ALA A 223 -1.48 -11.69 -13.98
C ALA A 223 -2.48 -11.99 -15.11
N VAL A 224 -2.01 -12.28 -16.33
CA VAL A 224 -2.86 -12.74 -17.44
C VAL A 224 -2.40 -14.10 -17.92
N ARG A 225 -3.36 -15.00 -18.14
CA ARG A 225 -3.11 -16.32 -18.72
C ARG A 225 -2.72 -16.19 -20.19
N ASN A 226 -1.69 -16.93 -20.64
CA ASN A 226 -1.23 -16.99 -22.03
C ASN A 226 -1.01 -15.60 -22.64
N TYR A 227 -0.35 -14.72 -21.87
CA TYR A 227 -0.17 -13.30 -22.22
C TYR A 227 0.41 -13.10 -23.65
N PHE A 228 1.43 -13.87 -24.03
CA PHE A 228 2.10 -13.72 -25.31
C PHE A 228 1.21 -14.07 -26.50
N ASP A 229 0.35 -15.08 -26.37
CA ASP A 229 -0.58 -15.49 -27.42
C ASP A 229 -1.72 -14.47 -27.61
N LYS A 230 -2.09 -13.76 -26.54
CA LYS A 230 -3.28 -12.90 -26.49
C LYS A 230 -3.00 -11.42 -26.68
N TYR A 231 -1.74 -10.99 -26.58
CA TYR A 231 -1.35 -9.59 -26.73
C TYR A 231 -1.86 -8.95 -28.03
N LEU A 232 -1.95 -9.73 -29.12
CA LEU A 232 -2.38 -9.24 -30.43
C LEU A 232 -3.91 -9.09 -30.55
N ASN A 233 -4.70 -9.75 -29.71
CA ASN A 233 -6.17 -9.84 -29.85
C ASN A 233 -6.95 -8.97 -28.84
N GLY A 234 -6.24 -8.26 -27.96
CA GLY A 234 -6.82 -7.49 -26.87
C GLY A 234 -7.14 -8.35 -25.64
N ILE A 235 -6.77 -7.85 -24.46
CA ILE A 235 -6.98 -8.57 -23.20
C ILE A 235 -8.35 -8.19 -22.62
N THR A 236 -9.15 -9.20 -22.27
CA THR A 236 -10.44 -9.02 -21.61
C THR A 236 -10.33 -9.28 -20.11
N VAL A 237 -11.29 -8.77 -19.30
CA VAL A 237 -11.21 -8.88 -17.83
C VAL A 237 -11.11 -10.34 -17.37
N VAL A 238 -11.80 -11.27 -18.05
CA VAL A 238 -11.86 -12.69 -17.68
C VAL A 238 -10.55 -13.46 -17.87
N GLU A 239 -9.57 -12.86 -18.54
CA GLU A 239 -8.26 -13.46 -18.77
C GLU A 239 -7.27 -13.14 -17.65
N TYR A 240 -7.62 -12.17 -16.81
CA TYR A 240 -6.89 -11.85 -15.62
C TYR A 240 -7.10 -12.93 -14.57
N VAL A 241 -6.03 -13.22 -13.85
CA VAL A 241 -6.04 -14.02 -12.62
C VAL A 241 -5.35 -13.24 -11.53
N ILE A 242 -5.71 -13.56 -10.30
CA ILE A 242 -4.98 -13.06 -9.14
C ILE A 242 -3.99 -14.15 -8.75
N VAL A 243 -2.71 -13.79 -8.67
CA VAL A 243 -1.68 -14.67 -8.11
C VAL A 243 -1.44 -14.23 -6.69
N SER A 244 -1.52 -15.17 -5.77
CA SER A 244 -1.21 -14.98 -4.36
C SER A 244 0.07 -15.74 -4.02
N LEU A 245 1.08 -15.05 -3.49
CA LEU A 245 2.31 -15.64 -2.98
C LEU A 245 2.27 -15.62 -1.46
N ASP A 246 2.26 -16.80 -0.85
CA ASP A 246 2.38 -16.94 0.60
C ASP A 246 3.83 -16.66 1.00
N LEU A 247 4.05 -15.69 1.90
CA LEU A 247 5.40 -15.33 2.29
C LEU A 247 6.05 -16.35 3.22
N SER A 248 5.28 -17.16 3.94
CA SER A 248 5.78 -18.16 4.88
C SER A 248 6.23 -19.41 4.13
N THR A 249 5.39 -19.91 3.22
CA THR A 249 5.65 -21.14 2.46
C THR A 249 6.33 -20.88 1.12
N GLU A 250 6.29 -19.64 0.63
CA GLU A 250 6.80 -19.22 -0.69
C GLU A 250 6.22 -20.00 -1.86
N SER A 251 5.05 -20.56 -1.61
CA SER A 251 4.19 -21.18 -2.61
C SER A 251 3.28 -20.11 -3.20
N HIS A 252 2.89 -20.31 -4.46
CA HIS A 252 1.96 -19.43 -5.14
C HIS A 252 0.68 -20.17 -5.48
N THR A 253 -0.44 -19.50 -5.33
CA THR A 253 -1.76 -20.00 -5.70
C THR A 253 -2.42 -19.05 -6.68
N GLN A 254 -3.37 -19.59 -7.45
CA GLN A 254 -4.21 -18.81 -8.35
C GLN A 254 -5.58 -18.62 -7.71
N LEU A 255 -6.01 -17.37 -7.60
CA LEU A 255 -7.37 -17.03 -7.22
C LEU A 255 -8.14 -16.61 -8.47
N LEU A 256 -9.32 -17.21 -8.63
CA LEU A 256 -10.22 -16.88 -9.72
C LEU A 256 -10.96 -15.57 -9.42
N LEU A 257 -11.27 -14.84 -10.50
CA LEU A 257 -12.08 -13.64 -10.44
C LEU A 257 -13.55 -13.97 -10.09
N PRO A 258 -14.31 -12.98 -9.58
CA PRO A 258 -15.74 -13.15 -9.30
C PRO A 258 -16.55 -13.62 -10.52
N GLN A 259 -17.62 -14.37 -10.27
CA GLN A 259 -18.59 -14.72 -11.31
C GLN A 259 -19.35 -13.46 -11.76
N GLY A 260 -19.76 -13.41 -13.04
CA GLY A 260 -20.52 -12.28 -13.58
C GLY A 260 -19.67 -11.08 -14.03
N VAL A 261 -18.34 -11.20 -14.03
CA VAL A 261 -17.45 -10.23 -14.67
C VAL A 261 -17.67 -10.23 -16.18
N ASP A 262 -17.82 -9.03 -16.76
CA ASP A 262 -18.06 -8.85 -18.19
C ASP A 262 -16.85 -9.30 -19.03
N LYS A 263 -17.14 -9.89 -20.20
CA LYS A 263 -16.12 -10.39 -21.15
C LYS A 263 -15.58 -9.30 -22.09
N GLY A 264 -16.04 -8.06 -21.97
CA GLY A 264 -15.62 -6.97 -22.83
C GLY A 264 -14.16 -6.55 -22.63
N PRO A 265 -13.60 -5.80 -23.60
CA PRO A 265 -12.30 -5.18 -23.44
C PRO A 265 -12.35 -4.18 -22.28
N CYS A 266 -11.40 -4.29 -21.35
CA CYS A 266 -11.32 -3.41 -20.20
C CYS A 266 -9.99 -2.66 -20.16
N HIS A 267 -9.99 -1.51 -19.50
CA HIS A 267 -8.76 -0.95 -18.97
C HIS A 267 -8.18 -1.88 -17.89
N GLN A 268 -6.89 -1.74 -17.61
CA GLN A 268 -6.21 -2.60 -16.66
C GLN A 268 -6.93 -2.56 -15.30
N PRO A 269 -7.43 -3.70 -14.80
CA PRO A 269 -8.11 -3.77 -13.51
C PRO A 269 -7.15 -3.51 -12.35
N THR A 270 -7.71 -3.26 -11.19
CA THR A 270 -7.00 -2.86 -9.98
C THR A 270 -7.30 -3.76 -8.79
N LEU A 271 -6.25 -4.14 -8.05
CA LEU A 271 -6.34 -4.74 -6.72
C LEU A 271 -6.13 -3.71 -5.62
N ALA A 272 -6.92 -3.82 -4.57
CA ALA A 272 -6.82 -3.04 -3.35
C ALA A 272 -7.14 -3.93 -2.12
N VAL A 273 -6.85 -3.43 -0.93
CA VAL A 273 -7.37 -3.99 0.33
C VAL A 273 -8.29 -2.95 0.92
N LEU A 274 -9.56 -3.31 1.12
CA LEU A 274 -10.57 -2.46 1.74
C LEU A 274 -11.25 -3.26 2.86
N MET A 275 -11.31 -2.68 4.06
CA MET A 275 -11.85 -3.34 5.26
C MET A 275 -11.25 -4.74 5.46
N ASP A 276 -9.92 -4.84 5.38
CA ASP A 276 -9.16 -6.10 5.52
C ASP A 276 -9.53 -7.23 4.55
N CYS A 277 -10.23 -6.90 3.46
CA CYS A 277 -10.62 -7.84 2.43
C CYS A 277 -9.89 -7.54 1.11
N LEU A 278 -9.59 -8.58 0.34
CA LEU A 278 -9.05 -8.41 -1.00
C LEU A 278 -10.16 -7.87 -1.92
N CYS A 279 -9.88 -6.76 -2.59
CA CYS A 279 -10.79 -6.14 -3.53
C CYS A 279 -10.25 -6.16 -4.95
N PHE A 280 -11.12 -6.53 -5.89
CA PHE A 280 -10.87 -6.50 -7.33
C PHE A 280 -11.77 -5.45 -7.95
N SER A 281 -11.22 -4.60 -8.79
CA SER A 281 -11.97 -3.50 -9.39
C SER A 281 -11.64 -3.33 -10.86
N TYR A 282 -12.63 -2.95 -11.65
CA TYR A 282 -12.50 -2.87 -13.10
C TYR A 282 -13.49 -1.88 -13.71
N ASP A 283 -13.17 -1.46 -14.93
CA ASP A 283 -14.03 -0.64 -15.77
C ASP A 283 -15.11 -1.51 -16.43
N PHE A 284 -16.38 -1.21 -16.15
CA PHE A 284 -17.52 -1.87 -16.76
C PHE A 284 -18.07 -1.02 -17.91
N LYS A 285 -17.78 -1.46 -19.14
CA LYS A 285 -18.30 -0.88 -20.39
C LYS A 285 -18.08 0.64 -20.51
N ARG A 286 -17.03 1.19 -19.85
CA ARG A 286 -16.73 2.63 -19.77
C ARG A 286 -17.84 3.49 -19.17
N THR A 287 -18.75 2.88 -18.43
CA THR A 287 -19.91 3.56 -17.82
C THR A 287 -19.85 3.55 -16.30
N HIS A 288 -19.37 2.45 -15.74
CA HIS A 288 -19.31 2.24 -14.29
C HIS A 288 -17.93 1.75 -13.87
N TYR A 289 -17.52 2.14 -12.68
CA TYR A 289 -16.44 1.53 -11.95
C TYR A 289 -17.01 0.49 -10.98
N VAL A 290 -16.62 -0.77 -11.15
CA VAL A 290 -17.14 -1.88 -10.34
C VAL A 290 -16.05 -2.35 -9.38
N ILE A 291 -16.43 -2.57 -8.12
CA ILE A 291 -15.56 -3.10 -7.07
C ILE A 291 -16.20 -4.35 -6.48
N TRP A 292 -15.46 -5.44 -6.49
CA TRP A 292 -15.77 -6.69 -5.83
C TRP A 292 -14.91 -6.85 -4.58
N GLN A 293 -15.45 -7.50 -3.56
CA GLN A 293 -14.78 -7.81 -2.30
C GLN A 293 -14.85 -9.32 -2.06
N MET A 294 -13.72 -9.95 -1.76
CA MET A 294 -13.64 -11.33 -1.33
C MET A 294 -13.79 -11.35 0.20
N LYS A 295 -14.96 -11.77 0.71
CA LYS A 295 -15.25 -11.76 2.15
C LYS A 295 -14.34 -12.68 2.93
N ASP A 296 -14.11 -13.88 2.38
CA ASP A 296 -13.26 -14.90 2.97
C ASP A 296 -12.07 -15.11 2.05
N PHE A 297 -10.89 -14.67 2.50
CA PHE A 297 -9.70 -14.70 1.66
C PHE A 297 -9.38 -16.13 1.18
N GLY A 298 -9.25 -16.29 -0.14
CA GLY A 298 -9.00 -17.58 -0.81
C GLY A 298 -10.26 -18.37 -1.18
N VAL A 299 -11.45 -17.99 -0.70
CA VAL A 299 -12.72 -18.67 -0.99
C VAL A 299 -13.40 -17.97 -2.17
N HIS A 300 -13.56 -18.69 -3.29
CA HIS A 300 -14.09 -18.13 -4.53
C HIS A 300 -15.55 -17.68 -4.40
N GLU A 301 -16.36 -18.46 -3.69
CA GLU A 301 -17.78 -18.22 -3.49
C GLU A 301 -18.06 -17.02 -2.58
N SER A 302 -17.04 -16.52 -1.88
CA SER A 302 -17.16 -15.38 -0.95
C SER A 302 -17.10 -14.01 -1.64
N TRP A 303 -16.92 -13.99 -2.96
CA TRP A 303 -16.93 -12.75 -3.73
C TRP A 303 -18.31 -12.11 -3.73
N ILE A 304 -18.37 -10.85 -3.27
CA ILE A 304 -19.57 -10.01 -3.35
C ILE A 304 -19.26 -8.73 -4.14
N GLN A 305 -20.23 -8.25 -4.91
CA GLN A 305 -20.10 -6.96 -5.56
C GLN A 305 -20.32 -5.87 -4.50
N LEU A 306 -19.24 -5.18 -4.14
CA LEU A 306 -19.27 -4.15 -3.11
C LEU A 306 -19.86 -2.84 -3.66
N PHE A 307 -19.41 -2.41 -4.84
CA PHE A 307 -19.88 -1.17 -5.47
C PHE A 307 -20.01 -1.30 -6.98
N LYS A 308 -20.94 -0.54 -7.54
CA LYS A 308 -21.07 -0.26 -8.98
C LYS A 308 -21.37 1.23 -9.16
N ILE A 309 -20.31 2.01 -9.36
CA ILE A 309 -20.36 3.47 -9.31
C ILE A 309 -20.42 4.02 -10.73
N SER A 310 -21.43 4.83 -11.05
CA SER A 310 -21.47 5.54 -12.34
C SER A 310 -20.33 6.55 -12.42
N TYR A 311 -19.62 6.60 -13.54
CA TYR A 311 -18.60 7.63 -13.74
C TYR A 311 -19.16 9.05 -13.75
N GLN A 312 -20.46 9.22 -14.05
CA GLN A 312 -21.13 10.52 -13.94
C GLN A 312 -21.18 11.02 -12.49
N ASN A 313 -21.21 10.11 -11.51
CA ASN A 313 -21.18 10.48 -10.09
C ASN A 313 -19.76 10.87 -9.66
N LEU A 314 -18.74 10.20 -10.19
CA LEU A 314 -17.32 10.45 -9.84
C LEU A 314 -16.75 11.71 -10.49
N PHE A 315 -17.29 12.09 -11.64
CA PHE A 315 -16.74 13.15 -12.47
C PHE A 315 -17.87 14.02 -13.02
N SER A 316 -17.86 15.31 -12.65
CA SER A 316 -18.72 16.32 -13.28
C SER A 316 -18.19 16.61 -14.69
N PHE A 317 -18.90 16.15 -15.71
CA PHE A 317 -18.60 16.45 -17.11
C PHE A 317 -19.57 17.49 -17.65
N ASN A 318 -19.06 18.58 -18.21
CA ASN A 318 -19.87 19.60 -18.90
C ASN A 318 -20.32 19.11 -20.29
N GLY A 319 -21.09 18.02 -20.35
CA GLY A 319 -21.77 17.56 -21.58
C GLY A 319 -20.91 16.82 -22.63
N CYS A 320 -19.60 16.64 -22.43
CA CYS A 320 -18.78 15.84 -23.36
C CYS A 320 -19.03 14.34 -23.19
N VAL A 321 -19.36 13.65 -24.29
CA VAL A 321 -19.58 12.20 -24.33
C VAL A 321 -18.27 11.44 -24.12
N MET A 322 -18.27 10.61 -23.08
CA MET A 322 -17.20 9.76 -22.53
C MET A 322 -16.76 8.58 -23.42
N LYS A 323 -16.55 8.75 -24.73
CA LYS A 323 -16.19 7.58 -25.56
C LYS A 323 -14.71 7.18 -25.50
N PHE A 324 -13.80 8.04 -25.02
CA PHE A 324 -12.37 7.82 -25.22
C PHE A 324 -11.44 7.98 -24.00
N ILE A 325 -11.94 8.34 -22.82
CA ILE A 325 -11.07 8.56 -21.64
C ILE A 325 -11.12 7.30 -20.74
N SER A 326 -9.97 6.64 -20.63
CA SER A 326 -9.70 5.66 -19.57
C SER A 326 -9.66 6.40 -18.23
N PHE A 327 -10.30 5.87 -17.18
CA PHE A 327 -10.05 6.33 -15.81
C PHE A 327 -9.33 5.23 -15.05
N LYS A 328 -8.04 5.42 -14.82
CA LYS A 328 -7.28 4.55 -13.93
C LYS A 328 -7.55 4.96 -12.48
N LEU A 329 -8.57 4.33 -11.89
CA LEU A 329 -8.94 4.52 -10.49
C LEU A 329 -8.29 3.46 -9.60
N LEU A 330 -7.80 3.90 -8.44
CA LEU A 330 -7.23 3.04 -7.41
C LEU A 330 -7.96 3.27 -6.09
N PRO A 331 -8.65 2.26 -5.54
CA PRO A 331 -9.24 2.36 -4.21
C PRO A 331 -8.14 2.45 -3.16
N LEU A 332 -8.18 3.49 -2.32
CA LEU A 332 -7.20 3.74 -1.29
C LEU A 332 -7.72 3.36 0.10
N HIS A 333 -8.99 3.63 0.39
CA HIS A 333 -9.59 3.39 1.69
C HIS A 333 -11.12 3.40 1.61
N LEU A 334 -11.76 2.64 2.49
CA LEU A 334 -13.21 2.65 2.72
C LEU A 334 -13.43 2.87 4.21
N SER A 335 -14.27 3.84 4.57
CA SER A 335 -14.59 4.15 5.97
C SER A 335 -15.20 2.96 6.70
N GLU A 336 -15.06 2.92 8.02
CA GLU A 336 -15.52 1.80 8.86
C GLU A 336 -17.03 1.51 8.72
N ASN A 337 -17.84 2.53 8.48
CA ASN A 337 -19.28 2.40 8.24
C ASN A 337 -19.62 1.91 6.82
N GLY A 338 -18.63 1.78 5.92
CA GLY A 338 -18.83 1.35 4.53
C GLY A 338 -19.37 2.42 3.58
N ASP A 339 -19.55 3.66 4.05
CA ASP A 339 -20.27 4.69 3.30
C ASP A 339 -19.37 5.56 2.41
N THR A 340 -18.11 5.74 2.79
CA THR A 340 -17.23 6.73 2.17
C THR A 340 -15.97 6.08 1.62
N LEU A 341 -15.82 6.15 0.30
CA LEU A 341 -14.72 5.57 -0.46
C LEU A 341 -13.73 6.66 -0.91
N ILE A 342 -12.45 6.44 -0.66
CA ILE A 342 -11.36 7.28 -1.18
C ILE A 342 -10.73 6.59 -2.39
N LEU A 343 -10.74 7.28 -3.52
CA LEU A 343 -10.15 6.81 -4.79
C LEU A 343 -9.03 7.75 -5.22
N ALA A 344 -7.91 7.20 -5.67
CA ALA A 344 -6.93 7.96 -6.47
C ALA A 344 -7.26 7.82 -7.95
N ASN A 345 -7.15 8.91 -8.70
CA ASN A 345 -7.20 8.95 -10.15
C ASN A 345 -5.79 9.19 -10.70
N ASP A 346 -5.25 8.21 -11.45
CA ASP A 346 -3.91 8.25 -12.02
C ASP A 346 -3.77 9.33 -13.10
N ASP A 347 -4.80 9.53 -13.92
CA ASP A 347 -4.74 10.43 -15.09
C ASP A 347 -4.77 11.91 -14.68
N ALA A 348 -5.49 12.22 -13.59
CA ALA A 348 -5.63 13.58 -13.08
C ALA A 348 -4.70 13.90 -11.90
N ASP A 349 -3.95 12.90 -11.39
CA ASP A 349 -3.19 12.94 -10.13
C ASP A 349 -3.97 13.61 -8.97
N LYS A 350 -5.21 13.14 -8.78
CA LYS A 350 -6.15 13.66 -7.79
C LYS A 350 -6.72 12.53 -6.95
N ALA A 351 -7.13 12.84 -5.73
CA ALA A 351 -7.96 11.95 -4.94
C ALA A 351 -9.40 12.45 -4.88
N ILE A 352 -10.31 11.49 -4.78
CA ILE A 352 -11.76 11.65 -4.81
C ILE A 352 -12.29 11.00 -3.54
N VAL A 353 -13.13 11.71 -2.80
CA VAL A 353 -13.95 11.16 -1.72
C VAL A 353 -15.36 10.99 -2.28
N TYR A 354 -15.82 9.75 -2.34
CA TYR A 354 -17.14 9.40 -2.83
C TYR A 354 -17.98 8.85 -1.68
N ASN A 355 -19.14 9.44 -1.45
CA ASN A 355 -20.13 8.95 -0.50
C ASN A 355 -21.18 8.12 -1.26
N CYS A 356 -21.30 6.85 -0.90
CA CYS A 356 -22.17 5.91 -1.60
C CYS A 356 -23.64 6.04 -1.20
N LYS A 357 -23.96 6.68 -0.06
CA LYS A 357 -25.36 6.87 0.40
C LYS A 357 -26.11 7.90 -0.44
N ASP A 358 -25.46 9.00 -0.75
CA ASP A 358 -26.05 10.14 -1.47
C ASP A 358 -25.45 10.33 -2.87
N ASN A 359 -24.52 9.47 -3.28
CA ASN A 359 -23.79 9.55 -4.55
C ASN A 359 -23.01 10.86 -4.73
N THR A 360 -22.65 11.52 -3.64
CA THR A 360 -21.89 12.77 -3.70
C THR A 360 -20.40 12.50 -3.84
N THR A 361 -19.73 13.42 -4.54
CA THR A 361 -18.30 13.35 -4.77
C THR A 361 -17.65 14.66 -4.38
N ALA A 362 -16.65 14.60 -3.52
CA ALA A 362 -15.78 15.71 -3.20
C ALA A 362 -14.37 15.44 -3.75
N LYS A 363 -13.76 16.47 -4.35
CA LYS A 363 -12.36 16.41 -4.76
C LYS A 363 -11.49 16.80 -3.57
N ILE A 364 -10.43 16.03 -3.33
CA ILE A 364 -9.43 16.40 -2.34
C ILE A 364 -8.54 17.48 -2.96
N LEU A 365 -8.64 18.70 -2.43
CA LEU A 365 -7.80 19.81 -2.83
C LEU A 365 -6.64 19.90 -1.85
N ILE A 366 -5.45 19.47 -2.31
CA ILE A 366 -4.22 19.75 -1.59
C ILE A 366 -3.41 20.73 -2.42
N THR A 367 -2.94 21.80 -1.77
CA THR A 367 -2.15 22.89 -2.37
C THR A 367 -0.77 22.44 -2.88
N LYS A 368 -0.40 21.18 -2.65
CA LYS A 368 0.91 20.62 -2.97
C LYS A 368 0.79 19.61 -4.09
N GLN A 369 1.83 19.51 -4.92
CA GLN A 369 1.92 18.48 -5.94
C GLN A 369 2.22 17.12 -5.28
N ILE A 370 1.22 16.25 -5.30
CA ILE A 370 1.22 14.96 -4.61
C ILE A 370 0.94 13.87 -5.64
N PHE A 371 1.69 12.77 -5.56
CA PHE A 371 1.51 11.63 -6.44
C PHE A 371 0.54 10.61 -5.84
N TRP A 372 -0.75 10.86 -5.97
CA TRP A 372 -1.81 10.02 -5.37
C TRP A 372 -1.77 8.58 -5.84
N ARG A 373 -1.35 8.33 -7.09
CA ARG A 373 -1.15 6.97 -7.61
C ARG A 373 -0.12 6.13 -6.83
N GLN A 374 0.79 6.80 -6.12
CA GLN A 374 1.81 6.15 -5.29
C GLN A 374 1.43 6.13 -3.81
N ALA A 375 0.24 6.62 -3.46
CA ALA A 375 -0.27 6.52 -2.10
C ALA A 375 -0.29 5.06 -1.64
N ARG A 376 0.01 4.87 -0.36
CA ARG A 376 -0.08 3.58 0.32
C ARG A 376 -0.85 3.79 1.62
N GLY A 377 -1.69 2.81 1.96
CA GLY A 377 -2.15 2.67 3.33
C GLY A 377 -0.93 2.55 4.25
N TYR A 378 -0.96 3.28 5.35
CA TYR A 378 0.13 3.39 6.31
C TYR A 378 -0.48 3.48 7.71
N VAL A 379 0.27 3.05 8.70
CA VAL A 379 -0.09 3.18 10.10
C VAL A 379 1.14 3.64 10.85
N GLU A 380 1.01 4.60 11.77
CA GLU A 380 2.14 4.95 12.61
C GLU A 380 2.43 3.78 13.57
N SER A 381 3.69 3.36 13.65
CA SER A 381 4.07 2.26 14.55
C SER A 381 5.41 2.50 15.23
N LEU A 382 5.64 1.75 16.32
CA LEU A 382 6.94 1.69 17.01
C LEU A 382 7.89 0.64 16.43
N VAL A 383 7.48 -0.05 15.37
CA VAL A 383 8.24 -1.15 14.75
C VAL A 383 9.62 -0.65 14.32
N SER A 384 10.65 -1.40 14.70
CA SER A 384 12.01 -1.09 14.30
C SER A 384 12.31 -1.66 12.91
N PRO A 385 12.91 -0.89 11.99
CA PRO A 385 13.32 -1.37 10.67
C PRO A 385 14.67 -2.12 10.71
N ARG A 386 15.05 -2.71 11.85
CA ARG A 386 16.40 -3.26 12.04
C ARG A 386 16.56 -4.64 11.45
#